data_AF-A0A7K0K0J7-F1
#
_entry.id   AF-A0A7K0K0J7-F1
#
_cell.length_a   1.000
_cell.length_b   1.000
_cell.length_c   1.000
_cell.angle_alpha   90.00
_cell.angle_beta   90.00
_cell.angle_gamma   90.00
#
_symmetry.space_group_name_H-M   'P 1'
#
loop_
_entity.id
_entity.type
_entity.pdbx_description
1 polymer ?
#
loop_
_entity_poly.entity_id
_entity_poly.type
_entity_poly.pdbx_seq_one_letter_code
_entity_poly.pdbx_strand_id
1 'polypeptide(L)'
;MRAALPPLEEKSAENSESTSAGAGLGGSIVSKNILLGLGRLTWCLKENPAHELDNGWRFFSDIDDDEYLNDSNNLAVCDWSTVVEIEPAVLPIFDLPVGADLCLMQEDDNKFFVDNKTGLKLSFAEFKN
;
A
#
# COMPACT_ATOMS: atom_id res chain seq x y z
N MET A 1 13.12 -0.35 -62.52
CA MET A 1 12.44 -0.41 -61.21
C MET A 1 13.15 -1.40 -60.32
N ARG A 2 13.72 -0.96 -59.20
CA ARG A 2 13.69 -1.59 -57.86
C ARG A 2 14.74 -0.91 -56.97
N ALA A 3 14.26 -0.13 -56.01
CA ALA A 3 15.07 0.47 -54.96
C ALA A 3 15.48 -0.61 -53.94
N ALA A 4 16.69 -0.49 -53.41
CA ALA A 4 17.18 -1.32 -52.30
C ALA A 4 16.52 -0.88 -50.99
N LEU A 5 16.01 -1.84 -50.23
CA LEU A 5 15.47 -1.65 -48.88
C LEU A 5 16.64 -1.54 -47.87
N PRO A 6 16.58 -0.63 -46.88
CA PRO A 6 17.53 -0.59 -45.77
C PRO A 6 17.29 -1.75 -44.77
N PRO A 7 18.28 -2.12 -43.94
CA PRO A 7 18.19 -3.24 -43.02
C PRO A 7 17.28 -2.94 -41.82
N LEU A 8 16.68 -4.01 -41.31
CA LEU A 8 15.67 -4.04 -40.26
C LEU A 8 16.22 -3.45 -38.96
N GLU A 9 15.61 -2.37 -38.51
CA GLU A 9 15.79 -1.85 -37.16
C GLU A 9 14.93 -2.74 -36.23
N GLU A 10 15.59 -3.59 -35.44
CA GLU A 10 14.94 -4.31 -34.34
C GLU A 10 14.50 -3.29 -33.28
N LYS A 11 13.31 -2.71 -33.48
CA LYS A 11 12.56 -2.17 -32.35
C LYS A 11 12.12 -3.37 -31.51
N SER A 12 12.82 -3.55 -30.40
CA SER A 12 12.37 -4.38 -29.29
C SER A 12 10.92 -4.00 -29.01
N ALA A 13 10.05 -4.99 -29.22
CA ALA A 13 8.61 -4.86 -29.14
C ALA A 13 8.21 -4.25 -27.80
N GLU A 14 7.25 -3.35 -27.89
CA GLU A 14 6.70 -2.58 -26.81
C GLU A 14 6.32 -3.44 -25.62
N ASN A 15 6.70 -2.90 -24.46
CA ASN A 15 6.11 -3.12 -23.15
C ASN A 15 4.68 -3.64 -23.28
N SER A 16 4.43 -4.86 -22.82
CA SER A 16 3.08 -5.39 -22.74
C SER A 16 2.27 -4.49 -21.80
N GLU A 17 1.47 -3.60 -22.38
CA GLU A 17 0.30 -3.03 -21.74
C GLU A 17 -0.60 -4.20 -21.33
N SER A 18 -0.43 -4.66 -20.09
CA SER A 18 -1.49 -5.35 -19.39
C SER A 18 -2.43 -4.29 -18.85
N THR A 19 -3.27 -3.73 -19.72
CA THR A 19 -4.47 -3.01 -19.30
C THR A 19 -5.43 -4.03 -18.69
N SER A 20 -5.39 -4.21 -17.37
CA SER A 20 -6.56 -4.63 -16.62
C SER A 20 -7.07 -3.43 -15.84
N ALA A 21 -8.13 -2.84 -16.38
CA ALA A 21 -8.90 -1.77 -15.78
C ALA A 21 -9.37 -2.14 -14.37
N GLY A 22 -8.58 -1.72 -13.38
CA GLY A 22 -9.04 -1.24 -12.11
C GLY A 22 -8.18 -0.02 -11.83
N ALA A 23 -8.79 1.12 -11.52
CA ALA A 23 -8.06 2.24 -10.90
C ALA A 23 -7.66 1.83 -9.46
N GLY A 24 -6.96 0.71 -9.32
CA GLY A 24 -6.43 0.21 -8.08
C GLY A 24 -5.28 1.11 -7.70
N LEU A 25 -5.34 1.71 -6.52
CA LEU A 25 -4.33 2.62 -5.97
C LEU A 25 -3.03 1.86 -5.60
N GLY A 26 -2.67 0.85 -6.40
CA GLY A 26 -1.65 -0.17 -6.12
C GLY A 26 -2.07 -1.20 -5.06
N GLY A 27 -1.31 -2.28 -5.02
CA GLY A 27 -1.34 -3.29 -3.98
C GLY A 27 -0.54 -2.88 -2.75
N SER A 28 -1.09 -3.20 -1.59
CA SER A 28 -0.47 -3.04 -0.28
C SER A 28 -0.22 -4.39 0.34
N ILE A 29 0.83 -4.50 1.14
CA ILE A 29 1.09 -5.70 1.95
C ILE A 29 0.25 -5.60 3.22
N VAL A 30 -0.48 -6.65 3.56
CA VAL A 30 -1.37 -6.69 4.72
C VAL A 30 -1.18 -8.02 5.44
N SER A 31 -1.11 -7.97 6.76
CA SER A 31 -1.16 -9.18 7.58
C SER A 31 -2.47 -9.92 7.38
N LYS A 32 -2.39 -11.25 7.22
CA LYS A 32 -3.59 -12.10 7.12
C LYS A 32 -4.45 -12.03 8.38
N ASN A 33 -3.90 -11.69 9.54
CA ASN A 33 -4.69 -11.49 10.76
C ASN A 33 -5.71 -10.35 10.60
N ILE A 34 -5.37 -9.28 9.87
CA ILE A 34 -6.30 -8.21 9.52
C ILE A 34 -7.35 -8.73 8.53
N LEU A 35 -6.90 -9.41 7.47
CA LEU A 35 -7.78 -9.91 6.41
C LEU A 35 -8.79 -10.96 6.90
N LEU A 36 -8.38 -11.78 7.87
CA LEU A 36 -9.22 -12.79 8.51
C LEU A 36 -10.08 -12.20 9.64
N GLY A 37 -9.90 -10.93 10.00
CA GLY A 37 -10.60 -10.28 11.10
C GLY A 37 -10.23 -10.82 12.49
N LEU A 38 -9.06 -11.46 12.61
CA LEU A 38 -8.53 -11.97 13.89
C LEU A 38 -7.92 -10.85 14.73
N GLY A 39 -7.28 -9.88 14.07
CA GLY A 39 -6.68 -8.70 14.68
C GLY A 39 -7.20 -7.41 14.05
N ARG A 40 -7.06 -6.29 14.77
CA ARG A 40 -7.39 -4.96 14.25
C ARG A 40 -6.13 -4.31 13.69
N LEU A 41 -6.27 -3.54 12.61
CA LEU A 41 -5.18 -2.74 12.07
C LEU A 41 -4.72 -1.74 13.14
N THR A 42 -3.44 -1.81 13.51
CA THR A 42 -2.85 -0.94 14.54
C THR A 42 -1.59 -0.27 14.04
N TRP A 43 -0.85 -0.86 13.12
CA TRP A 43 0.39 -0.28 12.63
C TRP A 43 0.41 -0.29 11.10
N CYS A 44 0.80 0.82 10.50
CA CYS A 44 1.00 0.92 9.07
C CYS A 44 2.26 1.71 8.75
N LEU A 45 2.93 1.31 7.69
CA LEU A 45 4.15 1.96 7.24
C LEU A 45 4.21 2.00 5.72
N LYS A 46 4.85 3.02 5.19
CA LYS A 46 5.04 3.21 3.75
C LYS A 46 6.51 3.03 3.43
N GLU A 47 6.87 1.94 2.77
CA GLU A 47 8.22 1.74 2.25
C GLU A 47 8.32 2.10 0.78
N ASN A 48 9.52 1.99 0.23
CA ASN A 48 9.71 2.10 -1.21
C ASN A 48 8.89 1.01 -1.91
N PRO A 49 8.10 1.38 -2.92
CA PRO A 49 7.47 0.42 -3.82
C PRO A 49 8.50 -0.56 -4.37
N ALA A 50 8.22 -1.86 -4.26
CA ALA A 50 9.07 -2.88 -4.86
C ALA A 50 8.94 -2.91 -6.39
N HIS A 51 7.72 -2.67 -6.91
CA HIS A 51 7.38 -2.70 -8.34
C HIS A 51 6.25 -1.69 -8.65
N GLU A 52 5.93 -1.48 -9.93
CA GLU A 52 4.92 -0.50 -10.39
C GLU A 52 3.50 -0.74 -9.82
N LEU A 53 3.20 -1.96 -9.42
CA LEU A 53 1.93 -2.34 -8.81
C LEU A 53 1.93 -2.20 -7.27
N ASP A 54 3.07 -2.00 -6.63
CA ASP A 54 3.18 -1.84 -5.17
C ASP A 54 3.02 -0.35 -4.82
N ASN A 55 2.10 -0.02 -3.92
CA ASN A 55 1.96 1.37 -3.44
C ASN A 55 2.86 1.71 -2.25
N GLY A 56 3.64 0.73 -1.78
CA GLY A 56 4.58 0.85 -0.69
C GLY A 56 3.95 0.65 0.69
N TRP A 57 2.63 0.63 0.80
CA TRP A 57 1.97 0.51 2.09
C TRP A 57 2.01 -0.91 2.64
N ARG A 58 2.28 -1.01 3.93
CA ARG A 58 2.26 -2.24 4.71
C ARG A 58 1.41 -2.05 5.95
N PHE A 59 0.60 -3.04 6.27
CA PHE A 59 -0.38 -2.99 7.34
C PHE A 59 -0.26 -4.20 8.27
N PHE A 60 -0.21 -3.92 9.57
CA PHE A 60 -0.03 -4.90 10.64
C PHE A 60 -1.08 -4.73 11.72
N SER A 61 -1.44 -5.85 12.33
CA SER A 61 -2.43 -5.96 13.37
C SER A 61 -1.84 -5.84 14.77
N ASP A 62 -2.70 -5.61 15.76
CA ASP A 62 -2.35 -5.62 17.18
C ASP A 62 -1.84 -6.97 17.71
N ILE A 63 -2.16 -8.07 17.01
CA ILE A 63 -1.77 -9.43 17.41
C ILE A 63 -0.58 -9.99 16.62
N ASP A 64 -0.05 -9.22 15.66
CA ASP A 64 1.12 -9.63 14.90
C ASP A 64 2.39 -9.48 15.76
N ASP A 65 3.16 -10.56 15.86
CA ASP A 65 4.47 -10.58 16.50
C ASP A 65 5.58 -10.80 15.47
N ASP A 66 6.84 -10.62 15.89
CA ASP A 66 8.01 -10.76 15.02
C ASP A 66 8.10 -12.17 14.38
N GLU A 67 7.68 -13.22 15.10
CA GLU A 67 7.71 -14.60 14.59
C GLU A 67 6.68 -14.79 13.46
N TYR A 68 5.48 -14.24 13.65
CA TYR A 68 4.39 -14.25 12.68
C TYR A 68 4.76 -13.44 11.42
N LEU A 69 5.31 -12.24 11.60
CA LEU A 69 5.68 -11.35 10.50
C LEU A 69 6.91 -11.82 9.71
N ASN A 70 7.77 -12.65 10.33
CA ASN A 70 8.93 -13.22 9.66
C ASN A 70 8.57 -14.31 8.63
N ASP A 71 7.35 -14.88 8.70
CA ASP A 71 6.84 -15.78 7.67
C ASP A 71 6.06 -15.00 6.62
N SER A 72 6.60 -14.91 5.40
CA SER A 72 5.94 -14.24 4.28
C SER A 72 4.60 -14.88 3.88
N ASN A 73 4.35 -16.14 4.25
CA ASN A 73 3.04 -16.77 4.04
C ASN A 73 1.95 -16.17 4.94
N ASN A 74 2.30 -15.46 6.01
CA ASN A 74 1.35 -14.79 6.89
C ASN A 74 0.97 -13.39 6.38
N LEU A 75 1.68 -12.90 5.36
CA LEU A 75 1.38 -11.65 4.68
C LEU A 75 0.67 -11.94 3.36
N ALA A 76 -0.13 -10.99 2.92
CA ALA A 76 -0.79 -11.04 1.62
C ALA A 76 -0.74 -9.66 0.96
N VAL A 77 -0.66 -9.64 -0.36
CA VAL A 77 -0.82 -8.41 -1.14
C VAL A 77 -2.28 -8.29 -1.53
N CYS A 78 -2.90 -7.16 -1.23
CA CYS A 78 -4.26 -6.84 -1.67
C CYS A 78 -4.33 -5.39 -2.15
N ASP A 79 -5.32 -5.09 -2.99
CA ASP A 79 -5.55 -3.72 -3.42
C ASP A 79 -5.82 -2.79 -2.24
N TRP A 80 -5.34 -1.55 -2.32
CA TRP A 80 -5.63 -0.51 -1.34
C TRP A 80 -7.13 -0.41 -1.00
N SER A 81 -8.00 -0.56 -2.02
CA SER A 81 -9.45 -0.55 -1.85
C SER A 81 -9.93 -1.58 -0.83
N THR A 82 -9.36 -2.79 -0.85
CA THR A 82 -9.66 -3.85 0.12
C THR A 82 -9.27 -3.43 1.54
N VAL A 83 -8.14 -2.73 1.70
CA VAL A 83 -7.73 -2.21 3.02
C VAL A 83 -8.68 -1.13 3.50
N VAL A 84 -9.12 -0.23 2.61
CA VAL A 84 -10.11 0.81 2.92
C VAL A 84 -11.46 0.22 3.30
N GLU A 85 -11.86 -0.90 2.69
CA GLU A 85 -13.09 -1.62 3.06
C GLU A 85 -13.00 -2.21 4.47
N ILE A 86 -11.83 -2.71 4.87
CA ILE A 86 -11.60 -3.25 6.23
C ILE A 86 -11.48 -2.11 7.25
N GLU A 87 -10.67 -1.11 6.94
CA GLU A 87 -10.38 0.02 7.81
C GLU A 87 -10.39 1.33 7.00
N PRO A 88 -11.54 2.03 6.92
CA PRO A 88 -11.67 3.25 6.14
C PRO A 88 -10.82 4.41 6.68
N ALA A 89 -10.33 4.30 7.93
CA ALA A 89 -9.42 5.28 8.51
C ALA A 89 -8.10 5.41 7.72
N VAL A 90 -7.70 4.41 6.94
CA VAL A 90 -6.45 4.48 6.15
C VAL A 90 -6.58 5.39 4.92
N LEU A 91 -7.78 5.68 4.44
CA LEU A 91 -7.98 6.48 3.23
C LEU A 91 -7.18 7.80 3.21
N PRO A 92 -7.23 8.65 4.25
CA PRO A 92 -6.53 9.93 4.23
C PRO A 92 -5.00 9.85 4.43
N ILE A 93 -4.44 8.68 4.80
CA ILE A 93 -2.98 8.54 4.88
C ILE A 93 -2.35 8.20 3.54
N PHE A 94 -3.13 7.82 2.51
CA PHE A 94 -2.62 7.32 1.24
C PHE A 94 -1.50 8.17 0.61
N ASP A 95 -1.69 9.50 0.60
CA ASP A 95 -0.80 10.47 -0.02
C ASP A 95 0.46 10.80 0.80
N LEU A 96 0.63 10.22 1.99
CA LEU A 96 1.82 10.45 2.80
C LEU A 96 3.10 9.98 2.09
N PRO A 97 4.24 10.65 2.33
CA PRO A 97 5.48 10.29 1.68
C PRO A 97 5.98 8.91 2.11
N VAL A 98 6.78 8.28 1.24
CA VAL A 98 7.52 7.06 1.59
C VAL A 98 8.40 7.35 2.82
N GLY A 99 8.43 6.39 3.74
CA GLY A 99 9.00 6.54 5.06
C GLY A 99 7.98 6.95 6.12
N ALA A 100 6.69 7.03 5.82
CA ALA A 100 5.67 7.14 6.85
C ALA A 100 5.66 5.89 7.75
N ASP A 101 5.55 6.08 9.05
CA ASP A 101 5.48 5.03 10.07
C ASP A 101 4.44 5.46 11.10
N LEU A 102 3.27 4.86 11.07
CA LEU A 102 2.08 5.37 11.74
C LEU A 102 1.38 4.28 12.55
N CYS A 103 1.05 4.59 13.79
CA CYS A 103 0.20 3.76 14.62
C CYS A 103 -1.24 4.28 14.59
N LEU A 104 -2.18 3.43 14.19
CA LEU A 104 -3.61 3.68 14.32
C LEU A 104 -4.03 3.48 15.77
N MET A 105 -4.45 4.57 16.38
CA MET A 105 -4.97 4.61 17.73
C MET A 105 -6.46 4.91 17.69
N GLN A 106 -7.19 4.38 18.67
CA GLN A 106 -8.60 4.67 18.87
C GLN A 106 -8.79 5.27 20.27
N GLU A 107 -9.28 6.50 20.34
CA GLU A 107 -9.78 7.12 21.58
C GLU A 107 -11.29 7.32 21.40
N ASP A 108 -12.09 6.68 22.27
CA ASP A 108 -13.55 6.64 22.20
C ASP A 108 -14.05 6.14 20.81
N ASP A 109 -14.82 6.98 20.12
CA ASP A 109 -15.35 6.72 18.77
C ASP A 109 -14.45 7.29 17.66
N ASN A 110 -13.32 7.92 18.01
CA ASN A 110 -12.42 8.56 17.05
C ASN A 110 -11.14 7.74 16.85
N LYS A 111 -10.84 7.43 15.59
CA LYS A 111 -9.56 6.87 15.18
C LYS A 111 -8.65 7.95 14.65
N PHE A 112 -7.38 7.92 15.06
CA PHE A 112 -6.35 8.83 14.60
C PHE A 112 -5.03 8.09 14.43
N PHE A 113 -4.20 8.56 13.51
CA PHE A 113 -2.86 8.02 13.33
C PHE A 113 -1.87 8.84 14.14
N VAL A 114 -0.89 8.18 14.72
CA VAL A 114 0.26 8.82 15.38
C VAL A 114 1.50 8.44 14.59
N ASP A 115 2.24 9.43 14.12
CA ASP A 115 3.53 9.17 13.49
C ASP A 115 4.53 8.71 14.57
N ASN A 116 5.04 7.50 14.43
CA ASN A 116 5.96 6.89 15.37
C ASN A 116 7.34 7.56 15.35
N LYS A 117 7.70 8.25 14.25
CA LYS A 117 8.98 8.97 14.12
C LYS A 117 8.95 10.32 14.84
N THR A 118 7.85 11.06 14.70
CA THR A 118 7.71 12.40 15.27
C THR A 118 6.94 12.42 16.59
N GLY A 119 6.19 11.36 16.90
CA GLY A 119 5.26 11.28 18.04
C GLY A 119 4.01 12.15 17.86
N LEU A 120 3.79 12.72 16.67
CA LEU A 120 2.69 13.65 16.43
C LEU A 120 1.43 12.92 15.96
N LYS A 121 0.28 13.32 16.50
CA LYS A 121 -1.03 12.89 16.00
C LYS A 121 -1.27 13.52 14.63
N LEU A 122 -1.56 12.71 13.62
CA LEU A 122 -2.02 13.17 12.32
C LEU A 122 -3.44 13.71 12.46
N SER A 123 -3.57 15.01 12.24
CA SER A 123 -4.86 15.70 12.18
C SER A 123 -5.32 15.73 10.73
N PHE A 124 -6.34 14.92 10.39
CA PHE A 124 -6.90 14.89 9.02
C PHE A 124 -7.77 16.11 8.69
N ALA A 125 -7.93 17.03 9.64
CA ALA A 125 -8.61 18.29 9.42
C ALA A 125 -7.86 19.22 8.43
N GLU A 126 -6.58 18.97 8.17
CA GLU A 126 -5.70 19.89 7.43
C GLU A 126 -5.51 19.56 5.94
N PHE A 127 -6.02 18.43 5.43
CA PHE A 127 -5.89 18.05 4.01
C PHE A 127 -7.02 18.58 3.10
N LYS A 128 -7.86 19.47 3.61
CA LYS A 128 -8.84 20.23 2.80
C LYS A 128 -8.32 21.65 2.55
N ASN A 129 -7.41 21.81 1.59
CA ASN A 129 -7.12 23.13 1.02
C ASN A 129 -7.09 23.06 -0.50
#